data_AF-A0A0F9GWJ4-F1
#
_entry.id   AF-A0A0F9GWJ4-F1
#
_cell.length_a   1.000
_cell.length_b   1.000
_cell.length_c   1.000
_cell.angle_alpha   90.00
_cell.angle_beta   90.00
_cell.angle_gamma   90.00
#
_symmetry.space_group_name_H-M   'P 1'
#
loop_
_entity.id
_entity.type
_entity.pdbx_description
1 polymer ?
#
loop_
_entity_poly.entity_id
_entity_poly.type
_entity_poly.pdbx_seq_one_letter_code
_entity_poly.pdbx_strand_id
1 'polypeptide(L)'
;MDSRAAIIERLERGFQEVQDSERFQDYLSTCARFHNYSAHNTILIWSQHPTATRVAGFHTWRKLGRHVLKGEKGIGILAPRPYRRTEEKDGEEEVIEGCYFKPVHVFDVSQTDGKELPAAPVTELDGSDDGLFASLAAIATGEGIALDRTPNASSANGFYRPGTIWVKPEASPLMATKTLAHELGHHFAGHVSGQCRGEQETIAEAVAYIVLAYVGIDAGSYSFGYLASWSDPKVFRAKLGEIHAAANRIIDGLETYAEAA
;
A
#
# COMPACT_ATOMS: atom_id res chain seq x y z
N MET A 1 8.38 3.76 28.05
CA MET A 1 9.10 3.12 26.94
C MET A 1 8.25 1.92 26.52
N ASP A 2 7.56 1.99 25.38
CA ASP A 2 6.90 0.78 24.86
C ASP A 2 8.01 -0.20 24.48
N SER A 3 8.02 -1.37 25.15
CA SER A 3 8.98 -2.42 24.88
C SER A 3 8.76 -2.97 23.47
N ARG A 4 9.76 -3.62 22.86
CA ARG A 4 9.58 -4.32 21.57
C ARG A 4 8.37 -5.25 21.59
N ALA A 5 8.11 -5.89 22.73
CA ALA A 5 6.93 -6.74 22.94
C ALA A 5 5.61 -5.96 22.83
N ALA A 6 5.52 -4.77 23.43
CA ALA A 6 4.31 -3.93 23.34
C ALA A 6 4.01 -3.47 21.90
N ILE A 7 5.04 -3.16 21.11
CA ILE A 7 4.87 -2.83 19.68
C ILE A 7 4.40 -4.06 18.88
N ILE A 8 4.93 -5.25 19.17
CA ILE A 8 4.49 -6.49 18.53
C ILE A 8 3.03 -6.81 18.91
N GLU A 9 2.66 -6.68 20.19
CA GLU A 9 1.28 -6.89 20.65
C GLU A 9 0.32 -5.89 19.99
N ARG A 10 0.72 -4.63 19.85
CA ARG A 10 -0.08 -3.62 19.14
C ARG A 10 -0.23 -3.94 17.66
N LEU A 11 0.85 -4.39 17.02
CA LEU A 11 0.79 -4.85 15.64
C LEU A 11 -0.20 -6.02 15.48
N GLU A 12 -0.14 -7.02 16.36
CA GLU A 12 -1.06 -8.16 16.36
C GLU A 12 -2.53 -7.76 16.57
N ARG A 13 -2.78 -6.78 17.45
CA ARG A 13 -4.10 -6.21 17.68
C ARG A 13 -4.59 -5.41 16.47
N GLY A 14 -3.74 -4.59 15.87
CA GLY A 14 -4.06 -3.89 14.63
C GLY A 14 -4.48 -4.86 13.53
N PHE A 15 -3.77 -5.99 13.40
CA PHE A 15 -4.18 -7.06 12.49
C PHE A 15 -5.55 -7.68 12.81
N GLN A 16 -5.98 -7.71 14.08
CA GLN A 16 -7.32 -8.19 14.46
C GLN A 16 -8.39 -7.14 14.16
N GLU A 17 -8.12 -5.86 14.42
CA GLU A 17 -9.07 -4.77 14.17
C GLU A 17 -9.34 -4.55 12.68
N VAL A 18 -8.35 -4.80 11.81
CA VAL A 18 -8.54 -4.78 10.35
C VAL A 18 -9.56 -5.83 9.88
N GLN A 19 -9.88 -6.83 10.69
CA GLN A 19 -10.89 -7.85 10.35
C GLN A 19 -12.32 -7.30 10.45
N ASP A 20 -12.52 -6.14 11.08
CA ASP A 20 -13.80 -5.45 11.12
C ASP A 20 -14.00 -4.62 9.85
N SER A 21 -15.09 -4.84 9.11
CA SER A 21 -15.27 -4.28 7.76
C SER A 21 -15.19 -2.75 7.66
N GLU A 22 -15.62 -1.99 8.67
CA GLU A 22 -15.47 -0.53 8.70
C GLU A 22 -14.01 -0.11 8.90
N ARG A 23 -13.31 -0.79 9.81
CA ARG A 23 -11.89 -0.57 10.10
C ARG A 23 -10.99 -0.95 8.92
N PHE A 24 -11.43 -1.92 8.13
CA PHE A 24 -10.74 -2.37 6.93
C PHE A 24 -10.59 -1.25 5.88
N GLN A 25 -11.66 -0.48 5.63
CA GLN A 25 -11.61 0.62 4.66
C GLN A 25 -10.69 1.76 5.13
N ASP A 26 -10.74 2.10 6.42
CA ASP A 26 -9.81 3.06 7.04
C ASP A 26 -8.36 2.60 6.87
N TYR A 27 -8.12 1.30 7.06
CA TYR A 27 -6.80 0.70 6.91
C TYR A 27 -6.29 0.76 5.47
N LEU A 28 -7.09 0.34 4.49
CA LEU A 28 -6.68 0.40 3.08
C LEU A 28 -6.40 1.84 2.63
N SER A 29 -7.19 2.80 3.11
CA SER A 29 -6.94 4.23 2.88
C SER A 29 -5.61 4.69 3.52
N THR A 30 -5.21 4.07 4.63
CA THR A 30 -3.92 4.31 5.27
C THR A 30 -2.77 3.68 4.50
N CYS A 31 -2.94 2.51 3.89
CA CYS A 31 -1.96 1.93 2.96
C CYS A 31 -1.67 2.85 1.78
N ALA A 32 -2.69 3.46 1.20
CA ALA A 32 -2.52 4.44 0.14
C ALA A 32 -1.65 5.64 0.59
N ARG A 33 -1.96 6.23 1.76
CA ARG A 33 -1.19 7.37 2.31
C ARG A 33 0.25 7.03 2.68
N PHE A 34 0.50 5.82 3.19
CA PHE A 34 1.81 5.39 3.68
C PHE A 34 2.42 4.26 2.84
N HIS A 35 2.22 4.27 1.52
CA HIS A 35 2.77 3.26 0.60
C HIS A 35 4.30 3.12 0.73
N ASN A 36 5.00 4.22 1.07
CA ASN A 36 6.45 4.24 1.35
C ASN A 36 6.87 3.58 2.68
N TYR A 37 5.93 3.16 3.52
CA TYR A 37 6.19 2.39 4.74
C TYR A 37 5.95 0.90 4.50
N SER A 38 6.55 0.04 5.33
CA SER A 38 6.22 -1.40 5.29
C SER A 38 4.80 -1.64 5.80
N ALA A 39 4.14 -2.69 5.31
CA ALA A 39 2.79 -3.07 5.77
C ALA A 39 2.65 -3.12 7.30
N HIS A 40 3.68 -3.62 8.00
CA HIS A 40 3.73 -3.63 9.46
C HIS A 40 3.74 -2.23 10.07
N ASN A 41 4.55 -1.31 9.51
CA ASN A 41 4.58 0.07 9.96
C ASN A 41 3.30 0.81 9.59
N THR A 42 2.68 0.51 8.45
CA THR A 42 1.37 1.04 8.05
C THR A 42 0.28 0.63 9.05
N ILE A 43 0.22 -0.64 9.48
CA ILE A 43 -0.69 -1.07 10.55
C ILE A 43 -0.39 -0.36 11.87
N LEU A 44 0.89 -0.23 12.23
CA LEU A 44 1.27 0.45 13.47
C LEU A 44 0.86 1.92 13.45
N ILE A 45 1.01 2.61 12.32
CA ILE A 45 0.55 4.00 12.15
C ILE A 45 -0.97 4.06 12.26
N TRP A 46 -1.67 3.25 11.48
CA TRP A 46 -3.13 3.19 11.46
C TRP A 46 -3.73 2.90 12.85
N SER A 47 -3.28 1.84 13.53
CA SER A 47 -3.82 1.42 14.84
C SER A 47 -3.61 2.45 15.95
N GLN A 48 -2.64 3.36 15.80
CA GLN A 48 -2.33 4.39 16.80
C GLN A 48 -2.92 5.75 16.43
N HIS A 49 -3.04 6.04 15.14
CA HIS A 49 -3.48 7.34 14.62
C HIS A 49 -4.12 7.16 13.22
N PRO A 50 -5.37 6.65 13.14
CA PRO A 50 -6.01 6.31 11.86
C PRO A 50 -6.12 7.49 10.87
N THR A 51 -6.22 8.71 11.41
CA THR A 51 -6.32 9.96 10.66
C THR A 51 -4.95 10.55 10.30
N ALA A 52 -3.85 9.81 10.50
CA ALA A 52 -2.52 10.29 10.14
C ALA A 52 -2.42 10.54 8.62
N THR A 53 -1.82 11.66 8.27
CA THR A 53 -1.68 12.13 6.89
C THR A 53 -0.22 12.24 6.47
N ARG A 54 0.68 12.57 7.42
CA ARG A 54 2.11 12.65 7.16
C ARG A 54 2.88 12.46 8.44
N VAL A 55 3.67 11.39 8.53
CA VAL A 55 4.44 11.07 9.73
C VAL A 55 5.93 11.25 9.50
N ALA A 56 6.64 11.77 10.50
CA ALA A 56 8.09 11.83 10.49
C ALA A 56 8.68 11.77 11.91
N GLY A 57 9.97 11.43 11.99
CA GLY A 57 10.70 11.48 13.26
C GLY A 57 10.89 12.91 13.76
N PHE A 58 11.03 13.08 15.07
CA PHE A 58 11.20 14.38 15.74
C PHE A 58 12.28 15.27 15.09
N HIS A 59 13.44 14.69 14.76
CA HIS A 59 14.53 15.42 14.11
C HIS A 59 14.21 15.83 12.67
N THR A 60 13.45 15.01 11.94
CA THR A 60 12.99 15.35 10.59
C THR A 60 12.05 16.54 10.63
N TRP A 61 11.11 16.58 11.58
CA TRP A 61 10.25 17.74 11.78
C TRP A 61 11.05 19.02 12.06
N ARG A 62 12.04 18.94 12.96
CA ARG A 62 12.94 20.08 13.24
C ARG A 62 13.67 20.58 11.99
N LYS A 63 14.15 19.68 11.13
CA LYS A 63 14.80 20.04 9.85
C LYS A 63 13.83 20.73 8.90
N LEU A 64 12.56 20.33 8.90
CA LEU A 64 11.48 20.96 8.12
C LEU A 64 10.98 22.28 8.73
N GLY A 65 11.60 22.79 9.80
CA GLY A 65 11.17 24.01 10.48
C GLY A 65 9.87 23.85 11.26
N ARG A 66 9.54 22.61 11.66
CA ARG A 66 8.40 22.29 12.52
C ARG A 66 8.89 21.68 13.83
N HIS A 67 8.08 21.76 14.87
CA HIS A 67 8.36 21.20 16.19
C HIS A 67 7.15 20.45 16.70
N VAL A 68 7.40 19.30 17.35
CA VAL A 68 6.33 18.51 17.97
C VAL A 68 5.79 19.28 19.17
N LEU A 69 4.46 19.36 19.27
CA LEU A 69 3.77 20.05 20.37
C LEU A 69 4.02 19.32 21.69
N LYS A 70 4.10 20.10 22.79
CA LYS A 70 4.37 19.54 24.11
C LYS A 70 3.19 18.68 24.56
N GLY A 71 3.48 17.44 24.95
CA GLY A 71 2.47 16.48 25.45
C GLY A 71 1.96 15.51 24.38
N GLU A 72 2.33 15.70 23.12
CA GLU A 72 1.95 14.79 22.03
C GLU A 72 2.52 13.39 22.21
N LYS A 73 1.68 12.39 21.94
CA LYS A 73 2.07 10.99 22.02
C LYS A 73 2.64 10.53 20.68
N GLY A 74 3.88 10.04 20.69
CA GLY A 74 4.50 9.50 19.47
C GLY A 74 3.85 8.19 19.01
N ILE A 75 3.81 8.01 17.71
CA ILE A 75 3.38 6.78 17.01
C ILE A 75 4.58 5.83 16.96
N GLY A 76 4.47 4.68 17.61
CA GLY A 76 5.55 3.68 17.63
C GLY A 76 5.64 2.90 16.32
N ILE A 77 6.81 2.87 15.68
CA ILE A 77 7.09 2.09 14.46
C ILE A 77 8.36 1.24 14.62
N LEU A 78 8.59 0.30 13.72
CA LEU A 78 9.80 -0.52 13.65
C LEU A 78 10.75 0.02 12.58
N ALA A 79 11.90 0.53 13.01
CA ALA A 79 12.95 0.99 12.10
C ALA A 79 14.07 -0.06 11.97
N PRO A 80 14.55 -0.34 10.75
CA PRO A 80 15.68 -1.24 10.52
C PRO A 80 16.96 -0.64 11.13
N ARG A 81 17.76 -1.50 11.74
CA ARG A 81 19.09 -1.21 12.28
C ARG A 81 20.05 -2.24 11.71
N PRO A 82 20.64 -1.97 10.53
CA PRO A 82 21.68 -2.83 10.00
C PRO A 82 22.86 -2.83 10.96
N TYR A 83 23.49 -3.99 11.10
CA TYR A 83 24.70 -4.18 11.87
C TYR A 83 25.66 -5.07 11.11
N ARG A 84 26.94 -4.86 11.38
CA ARG A 84 28.04 -5.69 10.93
C ARG A 84 28.93 -5.94 12.13
N ARG A 85 29.22 -7.22 12.41
CA ARG A 85 30.14 -7.62 13.48
C ARG A 85 31.06 -8.70 12.96
N THR A 86 32.29 -8.72 13.45
CA THR A 86 33.24 -9.81 13.20
C THR A 86 33.20 -10.73 14.41
N GLU A 87 33.05 -12.03 14.18
CA GLU A 87 33.13 -13.07 15.21
C GLU A 87 34.26 -14.03 14.86
N GLU A 88 35.06 -14.41 15.84
CA GLU A 88 36.08 -15.44 15.65
C GLU A 88 35.46 -16.80 15.92
N LYS A 89 35.55 -17.69 14.93
CA LYS A 89 34.99 -19.04 15.00
C LYS A 89 36.03 -20.02 14.47
N ASP A 90 36.45 -20.94 15.34
CA ASP A 90 37.49 -21.93 15.03
C ASP A 90 38.83 -21.32 14.54
N GLY A 91 39.17 -20.10 15.00
CA GLY A 91 40.39 -19.38 14.63
C GLY A 91 40.31 -18.64 13.29
N GLU A 92 39.14 -18.62 12.65
CA GLU A 92 38.85 -17.81 11.46
C GLU A 92 37.93 -16.63 11.83
N GLU A 93 38.21 -15.45 11.29
CA GLU A 93 37.33 -14.29 11.42
C GLU A 93 36.16 -14.40 10.43
N GLU A 94 34.95 -14.55 10.96
CA GLU A 94 33.70 -14.55 10.20
C GLU A 94 33.02 -13.17 10.31
N VAL A 95 32.70 -12.55 9.18
CA VAL A 95 31.93 -11.30 9.14
C VAL A 95 30.44 -11.63 9.09
N ILE A 96 29.72 -11.25 10.15
CA ILE A 96 28.26 -11.41 10.24
C ILE A 96 27.61 -10.05 9.98
N GLU A 97 26.80 -10.02 8.93
CA GLU A 97 25.94 -8.89 8.60
C GLU A 97 24.48 -9.27 8.86
N GLY A 98 23.72 -8.31 9.39
CA GLY A 98 22.31 -8.52 9.66
C GLY A 98 21.57 -7.24 9.91
N CYS A 99 20.28 -7.35 10.17
CA CYS A 99 19.44 -6.21 10.52
C CYS A 99 18.48 -6.62 11.63
N TYR A 100 18.49 -5.89 12.74
CA TYR A 100 17.43 -5.98 13.74
C TYR A 100 16.51 -4.77 13.64
N PHE A 101 15.29 -4.90 14.14
CA PHE A 101 14.33 -3.81 14.13
C PHE A 101 14.19 -3.22 15.51
N LYS A 102 14.30 -1.89 15.61
CA LYS A 102 14.18 -1.15 16.86
C LYS A 102 12.87 -0.34 16.87
N PRO A 103 12.09 -0.38 17.96
CA PRO A 103 11.01 0.57 18.19
C PRO A 103 11.53 2.01 18.18
N VAL A 104 10.96 2.84 17.32
CA VAL A 104 11.19 4.29 17.27
C VAL A 104 9.86 5.01 17.20
N HIS A 105 9.87 6.34 17.42
CA HIS A 105 8.64 7.14 17.41
C HIS A 105 8.67 8.14 16.26
N VAL A 106 7.54 8.23 15.56
CA VAL A 106 7.21 9.27 14.60
C VAL A 106 6.01 10.07 15.11
N PHE A 107 5.76 11.21 14.50
CA PHE A 107 4.66 12.10 14.86
C PHE A 107 3.97 12.52 13.56
N ASP A 108 2.65 12.57 13.58
CA ASP A 108 1.87 13.13 12.48
C ASP A 108 2.05 14.66 12.40
N VAL A 109 1.86 15.23 11.21
CA VAL A 109 1.93 16.68 10.99
C VAL A 109 0.97 17.46 11.90
N SER A 110 -0.21 16.92 12.19
CA SER A 110 -1.18 17.53 13.12
C SER A 110 -0.68 17.64 14.55
N GLN A 111 0.35 16.87 14.93
CA GLN A 111 1.02 16.90 16.23
C GLN A 111 2.18 17.91 16.26
N THR A 112 2.33 18.73 15.23
CA THR A 112 3.44 19.66 15.08
C THR A 112 2.98 21.06 14.75
N ASP A 113 3.75 22.05 15.17
CA ASP A 113 3.59 23.45 14.79
C ASP A 113 4.86 23.98 14.10
N GLY A 114 4.72 25.01 13.26
CA GLY A 114 5.81 25.64 12.53
C GLY A 114 5.51 25.82 11.05
N LYS A 115 6.56 25.87 10.23
CA LYS A 115 6.45 26.21 8.80
C LYS A 115 5.45 25.34 8.07
N GLU A 116 4.57 25.95 7.30
CA GLU A 116 3.72 25.22 6.36
C GLU A 116 4.58 24.32 5.49
N LEU A 117 4.15 23.07 5.35
CA LEU A 117 4.79 22.14 4.47
C LEU A 117 4.29 22.45 3.06
N PRO A 118 5.13 22.28 2.02
CA PRO A 118 4.60 22.22 0.67
C PRO A 118 3.51 21.16 0.66
N ALA A 119 2.36 21.51 0.06
CA ALA A 119 1.33 20.54 -0.22
C ALA A 119 2.02 19.35 -0.89
N ALA A 120 1.68 18.12 -0.47
CA ALA A 120 2.03 16.98 -1.29
C ALA A 120 1.52 17.30 -2.70
N PRO A 121 2.23 16.93 -3.78
CA PRO A 121 1.64 16.99 -5.11
C PRO A 121 0.37 16.14 -5.04
N VAL A 122 -0.76 16.80 -4.84
CA VAL A 122 -2.06 16.19 -5.05
C VAL A 122 -2.13 16.23 -6.55
N THR A 123 -1.77 15.13 -7.18
CA THR A 123 -2.28 14.86 -8.51
C THR A 123 -3.78 14.71 -8.30
N GLU A 124 -4.51 15.84 -8.24
CA GLU A 124 -5.96 15.86 -8.28
C GLU A 124 -6.32 15.33 -9.67
N LEU A 125 -6.37 14.01 -9.78
CA LEU A 125 -7.13 13.34 -10.81
C LEU A 125 -8.58 13.53 -10.34
N ASP A 126 -9.25 14.51 -10.93
CA ASP A 126 -10.55 15.08 -10.57
C ASP A 126 -11.74 14.10 -10.72
N GLY A 127 -11.52 12.80 -10.51
CA GLY A 127 -12.51 11.75 -10.73
C GLY A 127 -12.83 11.52 -12.21
N SER A 128 -12.24 12.29 -13.13
CA SER A 128 -12.11 11.90 -14.53
C SER A 128 -10.95 10.90 -14.66
N ASP A 129 -11.04 10.00 -15.62
CA ASP A 129 -9.99 9.03 -15.94
C ASP A 129 -8.86 9.64 -16.77
N ASP A 130 -8.80 10.97 -16.93
CA ASP A 130 -8.16 11.74 -18.02
C ASP A 130 -6.64 11.49 -18.26
N GLY A 131 -6.03 10.58 -17.50
CA GLY A 131 -4.76 9.96 -17.84
C GLY A 131 -4.49 8.64 -17.10
N LEU A 132 -5.23 8.33 -16.02
CA LEU A 132 -4.90 7.21 -15.14
C LEU A 132 -4.99 5.84 -15.83
N PHE A 133 -6.00 5.62 -16.68
CA PHE A 133 -6.06 4.38 -17.47
C PHE A 133 -4.82 4.23 -18.34
N ALA A 134 -4.38 5.32 -18.98
CA ALA A 134 -3.20 5.34 -19.83
C ALA A 134 -1.91 5.11 -19.03
N SER A 135 -1.77 5.71 -17.85
CA SER A 135 -0.64 5.48 -16.95
C SER A 135 -0.56 4.02 -16.50
N LEU A 136 -1.68 3.42 -16.09
CA LEU A 136 -1.73 2.00 -15.75
C LEU A 136 -1.43 1.10 -16.96
N ALA A 137 -1.94 1.45 -18.15
CA ALA A 137 -1.66 0.73 -19.38
C ALA A 137 -0.17 0.78 -19.75
N ALA A 138 0.47 1.90 -19.48
CA ALA A 138 1.89 2.06 -19.70
C ALA A 138 2.75 1.29 -18.69
N ILE A 139 2.33 1.19 -17.42
CA ILE A 139 2.93 0.28 -16.45
C ILE A 139 2.83 -1.16 -16.95
N ALA A 140 1.64 -1.59 -17.40
CA ALA A 140 1.46 -2.92 -17.97
C ALA A 140 2.43 -3.17 -19.15
N THR A 141 2.57 -2.18 -20.04
CA THR A 141 3.50 -2.26 -21.18
C THR A 141 4.97 -2.35 -20.73
N GLY A 142 5.36 -1.59 -19.70
CA GLY A 142 6.70 -1.64 -19.10
C GLY A 142 7.06 -2.99 -18.48
N GLU A 143 6.06 -3.68 -17.92
CA GLU A 143 6.18 -5.06 -17.41
C GLU A 143 6.10 -6.13 -18.52
N GLY A 144 6.02 -5.72 -19.79
CA GLY A 144 5.91 -6.64 -20.93
C GLY A 144 4.54 -7.31 -21.06
N ILE A 145 3.49 -6.71 -20.47
CA ILE A 145 2.11 -7.20 -20.54
C ILE A 145 1.40 -6.53 -21.72
N ALA A 146 0.81 -7.35 -22.60
CA ALA A 146 -0.06 -6.84 -23.65
C ALA A 146 -1.43 -6.44 -23.08
N LEU A 147 -1.85 -5.19 -23.27
CA LEU A 147 -3.20 -4.75 -22.97
C LEU A 147 -4.10 -4.93 -24.19
N ASP A 148 -5.10 -5.79 -24.07
CA ASP A 148 -6.11 -6.07 -25.09
C ASP A 148 -7.46 -5.47 -24.69
N ARG A 149 -8.14 -4.83 -25.64
CA ARG A 149 -9.51 -4.34 -25.49
C ARG A 149 -10.40 -4.76 -26.65
N THR A 150 -10.03 -5.78 -27.41
CA THR A 150 -10.85 -6.29 -28.50
C THR A 150 -12.13 -6.93 -27.94
N PRO A 151 -13.32 -6.64 -28.50
CA PRO A 151 -14.57 -7.25 -28.04
C PRO A 151 -14.50 -8.78 -28.09
N ASN A 152 -15.01 -9.45 -27.05
CA ASN A 152 -15.10 -10.90 -26.99
C ASN A 152 -16.41 -11.35 -26.29
N ALA A 153 -16.63 -12.66 -26.19
CA ALA A 153 -17.84 -13.24 -25.59
C ALA A 153 -17.84 -13.29 -24.04
N SER A 154 -16.83 -12.71 -23.39
CA SER A 154 -16.72 -12.71 -21.92
C SER A 154 -17.77 -11.80 -21.29
N SER A 155 -18.40 -12.28 -20.22
CA SER A 155 -19.27 -11.45 -19.38
C SER A 155 -18.47 -10.59 -18.38
N ALA A 156 -17.22 -10.97 -18.08
CA ALA A 156 -16.36 -10.26 -17.13
C ALA A 156 -15.99 -8.85 -17.62
N ASN A 157 -15.61 -7.96 -16.71
CA ASN A 157 -15.12 -6.62 -17.07
C ASN A 157 -13.64 -6.64 -17.48
N GLY A 158 -12.88 -7.64 -17.04
CA GLY A 158 -11.50 -7.88 -17.42
C GLY A 158 -11.06 -9.30 -17.09
N PHE A 159 -9.84 -9.64 -17.48
CA PHE A 159 -9.11 -10.78 -16.96
C PHE A 159 -7.61 -10.63 -17.17
N TYR A 160 -6.84 -11.21 -16.26
CA TYR A 160 -5.40 -11.39 -16.36
C TYR A 160 -5.03 -12.81 -16.77
N ARG A 161 -4.03 -12.91 -17.65
CA ARG A 161 -3.22 -14.11 -17.89
C ARG A 161 -1.76 -13.69 -17.95
N PRO A 162 -0.80 -14.56 -17.60
CA PRO A 162 0.62 -14.23 -17.72
C PRO A 162 0.94 -13.65 -19.11
N GLY A 163 1.42 -12.40 -19.14
CA GLY A 163 1.75 -11.65 -20.37
C GLY A 163 0.59 -10.94 -21.07
N THR A 164 -0.66 -11.03 -20.59
CA THR A 164 -1.81 -10.34 -21.22
C THR A 164 -2.86 -9.94 -20.19
N ILE A 165 -3.30 -8.69 -20.27
CA ILE A 165 -4.49 -8.18 -19.59
C ILE A 165 -5.53 -7.86 -20.65
N TRP A 166 -6.76 -8.33 -20.45
CA TRP A 166 -7.90 -7.89 -21.25
C TRP A 166 -8.83 -7.03 -20.41
N VAL A 167 -9.28 -5.89 -20.96
CA VAL A 167 -10.29 -5.01 -20.34
C VAL A 167 -11.42 -4.75 -21.33
N LYS A 168 -12.67 -4.89 -20.87
CA LYS A 168 -13.86 -4.72 -21.68
C LYS A 168 -13.85 -3.34 -22.39
N PRO A 169 -14.01 -3.29 -23.73
CA PRO A 169 -13.95 -2.04 -24.48
C PRO A 169 -15.08 -1.08 -24.11
N GLU A 170 -16.29 -1.58 -23.84
CA GLU A 170 -17.47 -0.77 -23.57
C GLU A 170 -17.62 -0.37 -22.08
N ALA A 171 -16.67 -0.74 -21.23
CA ALA A 171 -16.70 -0.32 -19.82
C ALA A 171 -16.59 1.20 -19.72
N SER A 172 -17.31 1.79 -18.75
CA SER A 172 -17.13 3.21 -18.43
C SER A 172 -15.67 3.46 -18.05
N PRO A 173 -15.15 4.69 -18.24
CA PRO A 173 -13.73 4.91 -18.06
C PRO A 173 -13.22 4.58 -16.65
N LEU A 174 -13.96 4.99 -15.61
CA LEU A 174 -13.67 4.62 -14.22
C LEU A 174 -13.71 3.09 -13.99
N MET A 175 -14.66 2.37 -14.60
CA MET A 175 -14.75 0.92 -14.48
C MET A 175 -13.57 0.22 -15.19
N ALA A 176 -13.18 0.72 -16.36
CA ALA A 176 -12.02 0.23 -17.09
C ALA A 176 -10.73 0.43 -16.28
N THR A 177 -10.57 1.60 -15.65
CA THR A 177 -9.45 1.94 -14.77
C THR A 177 -9.40 1.04 -13.53
N LYS A 178 -10.53 0.86 -12.83
CA LYS A 178 -10.62 -0.07 -11.69
C LYS A 178 -10.24 -1.48 -12.12
N THR A 179 -10.79 -1.94 -13.23
CA THR A 179 -10.52 -3.28 -13.76
C THR A 179 -9.04 -3.43 -14.07
N LEU A 180 -8.43 -2.49 -14.78
CA LEU A 180 -7.00 -2.55 -15.09
C LEU A 180 -6.12 -2.57 -13.84
N ALA A 181 -6.45 -1.76 -12.82
CA ALA A 181 -5.75 -1.80 -11.53
C ALA A 181 -5.87 -3.17 -10.84
N HIS A 182 -7.05 -3.81 -10.90
CA HIS A 182 -7.29 -5.16 -10.40
C HIS A 182 -6.44 -6.19 -11.15
N GLU A 183 -6.46 -6.17 -12.48
CA GLU A 183 -5.71 -7.13 -13.29
C GLU A 183 -4.19 -6.95 -13.14
N LEU A 184 -3.70 -5.72 -12.96
CA LEU A 184 -2.31 -5.45 -12.55
C LEU A 184 -2.01 -6.00 -11.16
N GLY A 185 -2.98 -5.95 -10.24
CA GLY A 185 -2.88 -6.60 -8.94
C GLY A 185 -2.63 -8.10 -9.04
N HIS A 186 -3.33 -8.80 -9.94
CA HIS A 186 -3.03 -10.22 -10.23
C HIS A 186 -1.61 -10.42 -10.78
N HIS A 187 -1.16 -9.55 -11.68
CA HIS A 187 0.19 -9.63 -12.23
C HIS A 187 1.27 -9.46 -11.17
N PHE A 188 1.22 -8.38 -10.40
CA PHE A 188 2.27 -8.05 -9.43
C PHE A 188 2.27 -8.96 -8.19
N ALA A 189 1.13 -9.60 -7.89
CA ALA A 189 1.04 -10.68 -6.91
C ALA A 189 1.54 -12.04 -7.46
N GLY A 190 1.88 -12.13 -8.75
CA GLY A 190 2.39 -13.36 -9.36
C GLY A 190 1.36 -14.48 -9.43
N HIS A 191 0.07 -14.14 -9.56
CA HIS A 191 -0.99 -15.12 -9.60
C HIS A 191 -0.94 -15.99 -10.85
N VAL A 192 -1.17 -17.29 -10.67
CA VAL A 192 -1.18 -18.28 -11.75
C VAL A 192 -2.35 -19.26 -11.58
N SER A 193 -2.69 -19.97 -12.66
CA SER A 193 -3.71 -21.02 -12.62
C SER A 193 -3.35 -22.13 -11.64
N GLY A 194 -4.33 -22.64 -10.89
CA GLY A 194 -4.16 -23.76 -9.95
C GLY A 194 -3.97 -23.36 -8.49
N GLN A 195 -3.88 -22.06 -8.18
CA GLN A 195 -3.95 -21.55 -6.81
C GLN A 195 -5.41 -21.27 -6.39
N CYS A 196 -5.63 -20.99 -5.10
CA CYS A 196 -6.96 -20.70 -4.57
C CYS A 196 -7.50 -19.39 -5.18
N ARG A 197 -8.53 -19.51 -6.03
CA ARG A 197 -9.13 -18.35 -6.71
C ARG A 197 -9.63 -17.29 -5.73
N GLY A 198 -10.30 -17.69 -4.66
CA GLY A 198 -10.82 -16.73 -3.66
C GLY A 198 -9.72 -15.87 -3.03
N GLU A 199 -8.55 -16.47 -2.75
CA GLU A 199 -7.40 -15.74 -2.21
C GLU A 199 -6.84 -14.76 -3.24
N GLN A 200 -6.69 -15.20 -4.49
CA GLN A 200 -6.18 -14.35 -5.57
C GLN A 200 -7.05 -13.13 -5.83
N GLU A 201 -8.37 -13.31 -5.87
CA GLU A 201 -9.35 -12.24 -6.08
C GLU A 201 -9.34 -11.27 -4.89
N THR A 202 -9.19 -11.78 -3.65
CA THR A 202 -9.04 -10.95 -2.44
C THR A 202 -7.82 -10.04 -2.53
N ILE A 203 -6.67 -10.58 -2.96
CA ILE A 203 -5.42 -9.83 -3.07
C ILE A 203 -5.55 -8.75 -4.15
N ALA A 204 -6.02 -9.10 -5.35
CA ALA A 204 -6.10 -8.15 -6.47
C ALA A 204 -7.12 -7.03 -6.21
N GLU A 205 -8.25 -7.34 -5.59
CA GLU A 205 -9.24 -6.33 -5.23
C GLU A 205 -8.71 -5.36 -4.16
N ALA A 206 -7.96 -5.86 -3.17
CA ALA A 206 -7.30 -5.02 -2.18
C ALA A 206 -6.21 -4.13 -2.81
N VAL A 207 -5.42 -4.67 -3.75
CA VAL A 207 -4.43 -3.89 -4.51
C VAL A 207 -5.11 -2.78 -5.30
N ALA A 208 -6.17 -3.10 -6.06
CA ALA A 208 -6.92 -2.10 -6.82
C ALA A 208 -7.47 -0.99 -5.93
N TYR A 209 -8.02 -1.34 -4.76
CA TYR A 209 -8.50 -0.36 -3.80
C TYR A 209 -7.39 0.60 -3.37
N ILE A 210 -6.23 0.07 -2.97
CA ILE A 210 -5.10 0.88 -2.48
C ILE A 210 -4.62 1.84 -3.57
N VAL A 211 -4.49 1.36 -4.81
CA VAL A 211 -4.07 2.18 -5.95
C VAL A 211 -5.08 3.29 -6.24
N LEU A 212 -6.38 2.98 -6.28
CA LEU A 212 -7.43 3.98 -6.52
C LEU A 212 -7.52 5.01 -5.38
N ALA A 213 -7.39 4.58 -4.14
CA ALA A 213 -7.36 5.47 -2.98
C ALA A 213 -6.12 6.38 -2.98
N TYR A 214 -4.97 5.89 -3.46
CA TYR A 214 -3.73 6.67 -3.58
C TYR A 214 -3.89 7.87 -4.53
N VAL A 215 -4.57 7.66 -5.66
CA VAL A 215 -4.84 8.71 -6.66
C VAL A 215 -6.07 9.57 -6.34
N GLY A 216 -6.67 9.42 -5.15
CA GLY A 216 -7.79 10.26 -4.71
C GLY A 216 -9.16 9.85 -5.25
N ILE A 217 -9.27 8.72 -5.94
CA ILE A 217 -10.56 8.18 -6.36
C ILE A 217 -11.25 7.55 -5.16
N ASP A 218 -12.39 8.11 -4.74
CA ASP A 218 -13.25 7.50 -3.72
C ASP A 218 -13.87 6.22 -4.29
N ALA A 219 -13.12 5.15 -4.14
CA ALA A 219 -13.53 3.82 -4.53
C ALA A 219 -14.73 3.36 -3.68
N GLY A 220 -14.85 3.85 -2.44
CA GLY A 220 -15.81 3.42 -1.42
C GLY A 220 -17.27 3.65 -1.82
N SER A 221 -17.57 4.73 -2.54
CA SER A 221 -18.93 5.10 -2.93
C SER A 221 -19.47 4.39 -4.18
N TYR A 222 -18.61 3.83 -5.05
CA TYR A 222 -19.05 3.21 -6.31
C TYR A 222 -18.93 1.68 -6.37
N SER A 223 -18.05 1.02 -5.61
CA SER A 223 -17.90 -0.46 -5.71
C SER A 223 -17.15 -1.14 -4.56
N PHE A 224 -17.43 -0.83 -3.29
CA PHE A 224 -16.91 -1.64 -2.16
C PHE A 224 -17.91 -1.94 -1.04
N GLY A 225 -19.21 -1.88 -1.31
CA GLY A 225 -20.24 -2.47 -0.44
C GLY A 225 -20.11 -3.99 -0.25
N TYR A 226 -19.11 -4.61 -0.88
CA TYR A 226 -18.86 -6.05 -0.94
C TYR A 226 -17.51 -6.48 -0.29
N LEU A 227 -16.70 -5.58 0.27
CA LEU A 227 -15.49 -6.00 1.01
C LEU A 227 -15.82 -6.79 2.28
N ALA A 228 -16.96 -6.49 2.91
CA ALA A 228 -17.44 -7.19 4.10
C ALA A 228 -17.83 -8.67 3.83
N SER A 229 -18.02 -9.06 2.57
CA SER A 229 -18.42 -10.42 2.20
C SER A 229 -17.34 -11.23 1.47
N TRP A 230 -16.18 -10.63 1.14
CA TRP A 230 -15.19 -11.23 0.21
C TRP A 230 -13.81 -11.52 0.76
N SER A 231 -13.61 -11.46 2.06
CA SER A 231 -12.33 -11.84 2.65
C SER A 231 -12.55 -12.73 3.84
N ASP A 232 -12.00 -13.94 3.81
CA ASP A 232 -11.56 -14.56 5.07
C ASP A 232 -10.50 -13.59 5.65
N PRO A 233 -10.77 -12.91 6.76
CA PRO A 233 -9.83 -11.95 7.32
C PRO A 233 -8.48 -12.59 7.69
N LYS A 234 -8.41 -13.92 7.76
CA LYS A 234 -7.17 -14.68 7.90
C LYS A 234 -6.34 -14.67 6.62
N VAL A 235 -6.95 -14.80 5.44
CA VAL A 235 -6.27 -14.74 4.15
C VAL A 235 -5.68 -13.35 3.97
N PHE A 236 -6.46 -12.29 4.22
CA PHE A 236 -5.96 -10.92 4.12
C PHE A 236 -4.76 -10.68 5.03
N ARG A 237 -4.84 -11.10 6.31
CA ARG A 237 -3.71 -11.01 7.25
C ARG A 237 -2.48 -11.77 6.75
N ALA A 238 -2.67 -13.00 6.27
CA ALA A 238 -1.57 -13.83 5.76
C ALA A 238 -0.93 -13.24 4.50
N LYS A 239 -1.70 -12.49 3.71
CA LYS A 239 -1.32 -11.95 2.40
C LYS A 239 -1.03 -10.46 2.39
N LEU A 240 -1.09 -9.80 3.54
CA LEU A 240 -0.94 -8.36 3.61
C LEU A 240 0.39 -7.86 3.04
N GLY A 241 1.50 -8.56 3.31
CA GLY A 241 2.79 -8.22 2.74
C GLY A 241 2.80 -8.28 1.21
N GLU A 242 2.09 -9.25 0.64
CA GLU A 242 1.94 -9.43 -0.82
C GLU A 242 1.07 -8.33 -1.42
N ILE A 243 -0.08 -8.02 -0.81
CA ILE A 243 -0.98 -6.93 -1.20
C ILE A 243 -0.24 -5.60 -1.20
N HIS A 244 0.48 -5.29 -0.12
CA HIS A 244 1.19 -4.02 0.01
C HIS A 244 2.35 -3.92 -0.99
N ALA A 245 3.09 -5.02 -1.22
CA ALA A 245 4.17 -5.04 -2.20
C ALA A 245 3.65 -4.85 -3.63
N ALA A 246 2.54 -5.51 -3.99
CA ALA A 246 1.94 -5.39 -5.31
C ALA A 246 1.36 -3.99 -5.55
N ALA A 247 0.65 -3.42 -4.56
CA ALA A 247 0.14 -2.05 -4.65
C ALA A 247 1.27 -1.02 -4.78
N ASN A 248 2.35 -1.16 -4.00
CA ASN A 248 3.49 -0.26 -4.07
C ASN A 248 4.15 -0.28 -5.47
N ARG A 249 4.29 -1.44 -6.11
CA ARG A 249 4.85 -1.50 -7.47
C ARG A 249 4.05 -0.69 -8.49
N ILE A 250 2.73 -0.71 -8.38
CA ILE A 250 1.85 0.08 -9.24
C ILE A 250 2.00 1.57 -8.91
N ILE A 251 1.99 1.93 -7.62
CA ILE A 251 2.13 3.32 -7.16
C ILE A 251 3.49 3.92 -7.60
N ASP A 252 4.60 3.21 -7.39
CA ASP A 252 5.94 3.63 -7.82
C ASP A 252 5.99 3.84 -9.34
N GLY A 253 5.31 2.98 -10.10
CA GLY A 253 5.15 3.11 -11.54
C GLY A 253 4.35 4.35 -11.95
N LEU A 254 3.30 4.69 -11.21
CA LEU A 254 2.51 5.90 -11.43
C LEU A 254 3.31 7.18 -11.13
N GLU A 255 4.09 7.19 -10.05
CA GLU A 255 4.98 8.31 -9.70
C GLU A 255 6.03 8.53 -10.80
N THR A 256 6.66 7.45 -11.28
CA THR A 256 7.65 7.51 -12.36
C THR A 256 7.05 8.06 -13.66
N TYR A 257 5.81 7.68 -13.99
CA TYR A 257 5.13 8.16 -15.18
C TYR A 257 4.73 9.64 -15.08
N ALA A 258 4.32 10.09 -13.89
CA ALA A 258 3.96 11.48 -13.64
C ALA A 258 5.16 12.43 -13.74
N GLU A 259 6.38 11.96 -13.40
CA GLU A 259 7.61 12.76 -13.55
C GLU A 259 8.11 12.87 -15.00
N ALA A 260 7.68 11.95 -15.88
CA ALA A 260 8.12 11.89 -17.27
C ALA A 260 7.18 12.59 -18.28
N ALA A 261 5.96 12.94 -17.85
CA ALA A 261 4.93 13.61 -18.65
C ALA A 261 5.00 15.14 -18.53
#